data_AF-A0AAN8GNT0-F1
#
_entry.id   AF-A0AAN8GNT0-F1
#
_cell.length_a   1.000
_cell.length_b   1.000
_cell.length_c   1.000
_cell.angle_alpha   90.00
_cell.angle_beta   90.00
_cell.angle_gamma   90.00
#
_symmetry.space_group_name_H-M   'P 1'
#
loop_
_entity.id
_entity.type
_entity.pdbx_description
1 polymer ?
#
loop_
_entity_poly.entity_id
_entity_poly.type
_entity_poly.pdbx_seq_one_letter_code
_entity_poly.pdbx_strand_id
1 'polypeptide(L)'
;MGDSKLCLFLLLITITLSYAHEEQENCLINQRYKTSHKYESLNAINGASHLRNGPKATCKVSIEVPQICSFIVRTTGCSLSEVVDMDTEGNPVFAPAASSDAFAAEMERYPLKVVVEGVYDVKLFPEEGETTTILNIKRGIISALAVPLLEEDKNKNMPTIHGKCKTQSTVNAREDIATDISLNRDLSRCDTFVPLRDHTSPLALISGMHYPLAQLGLHMDAVEDKSAIQDKDAGLNLLRELASLPETEGEKRAHLFHVFVSMVRGMKTETLSPAIPEALEVSSALTYQVLAQCGTPECSSAIMQIFRTFDTSSLEVDAGVFAMGLVSNPSALLINDMLEMAKYKPSKPIMYALSNVVKRFYKAEGKLIPEIFAVAEFMGSQLGDCSGDKDNTFMTLRVIGNMAAAMGAAGPALRSAVIQCVNQPHASLAVQQAAIQAFRLTPVPEEGREILMQVLLDVASPMQKRVAAYLVLMKDPQPTELAQLADALPIEQDQQVKSFVISHITNILSSTEPATQELRQKILVIC
;
A
#
# COMPACT_ATOMS: atom_id res chain seq x y z
N MET A 1 -52.77 11.50 -59.28
CA MET A 1 -52.77 12.00 -57.90
C MET A 1 -53.11 10.84 -56.97
N GLY A 2 -52.11 10.21 -56.35
CA GLY A 2 -52.33 8.98 -55.56
C GLY A 2 -51.21 8.66 -54.55
N ASP A 3 -49.95 8.73 -54.97
CA ASP A 3 -48.86 8.09 -54.20
C ASP A 3 -48.19 8.96 -53.11
N SER A 4 -48.41 10.28 -53.09
CA SER A 4 -47.72 11.16 -52.12
C SER A 4 -48.27 11.11 -50.69
N LYS A 5 -49.36 10.37 -50.42
CA LYS A 5 -49.92 10.23 -49.05
C LYS A 5 -49.51 8.94 -48.33
N LEU A 6 -49.05 7.91 -49.05
CA LEU A 6 -48.73 6.61 -48.44
C LEU A 6 -47.35 6.63 -47.74
N CYS A 7 -46.34 7.27 -48.34
CA CYS A 7 -45.02 7.41 -47.72
C CYS A 7 -45.02 8.24 -46.43
N LEU A 8 -45.92 9.21 -46.30
CA LEU A 8 -45.99 10.06 -45.10
C LEU A 8 -46.51 9.29 -43.88
N PHE A 9 -47.45 8.35 -44.08
CA PHE A 9 -47.96 7.49 -43.01
C PHE A 9 -46.95 6.43 -42.56
N LEU A 10 -46.16 5.87 -43.49
CA LEU A 10 -45.10 4.92 -43.14
C LEU A 10 -43.96 5.57 -42.34
N LEU A 11 -43.60 6.83 -42.63
CA LEU A 11 -42.63 7.60 -41.84
C LEU A 11 -43.17 8.01 -40.45
N LEU A 12 -44.46 8.29 -40.32
CA LEU A 12 -45.05 8.58 -39.01
C LEU A 12 -45.14 7.33 -38.13
N ILE A 13 -45.46 6.17 -38.71
CA ILE A 13 -45.54 4.90 -37.96
C ILE A 13 -44.16 4.48 -37.43
N THR A 14 -43.08 4.66 -38.20
CA THR A 14 -41.71 4.38 -37.70
C THR A 14 -41.27 5.36 -36.63
N ILE A 15 -41.65 6.64 -36.71
CA ILE A 15 -41.36 7.63 -35.65
C ILE A 15 -42.17 7.35 -34.37
N THR A 16 -43.39 6.80 -34.46
CA THR A 16 -44.17 6.40 -33.28
C THR A 16 -43.76 5.03 -32.69
N LEU A 17 -42.96 4.23 -33.39
CA LEU A 17 -42.44 2.94 -32.89
C LEU A 17 -40.97 2.98 -32.49
N SER A 18 -40.22 4.02 -32.83
CA SER A 18 -38.92 4.31 -32.22
C SER A 18 -39.01 5.02 -30.85
N TYR A 19 -40.21 5.43 -30.44
CA TYR A 19 -40.48 6.09 -29.14
C TYR A 19 -40.95 5.12 -28.03
N ALA A 20 -40.66 3.82 -28.17
CA ALA A 20 -41.17 2.78 -27.28
C ALA A 20 -40.16 1.67 -26.92
N HIS A 21 -38.85 1.92 -26.99
CA HIS A 21 -37.85 1.12 -26.23
C HIS A 21 -36.47 1.80 -26.09
N GLU A 22 -36.44 3.04 -25.61
CA GLU A 22 -35.39 3.39 -24.65
C GLU A 22 -35.96 3.07 -23.27
N GLU A 23 -35.42 2.06 -22.59
CA GLU A 23 -35.62 1.92 -21.15
C GLU A 23 -35.03 3.15 -20.49
N GLN A 24 -35.90 4.08 -20.13
CA GLN A 24 -35.53 5.29 -19.44
C GLN A 24 -34.89 4.90 -18.10
N GLU A 25 -33.56 4.98 -18.02
CA GLU A 25 -32.78 4.84 -16.78
C GLU A 25 -33.24 5.94 -15.81
N ASN A 26 -34.31 5.64 -15.10
CA ASN A 26 -35.02 6.61 -14.31
C ASN A 26 -34.17 6.95 -13.10
N CYS A 27 -33.82 8.22 -12.95
CA CYS A 27 -33.14 8.72 -11.78
C CYS A 27 -34.07 8.70 -10.55
N LEU A 28 -34.25 7.53 -9.94
CA LEU A 28 -35.17 7.29 -8.82
C LEU A 28 -34.84 8.12 -7.57
N ILE A 29 -33.61 8.63 -7.49
CA ILE A 29 -33.15 9.60 -6.47
C ILE A 29 -34.03 10.86 -6.50
N ASN A 30 -34.42 11.37 -7.68
CA ASN A 30 -35.08 12.67 -7.85
C ASN A 30 -36.42 12.82 -7.08
N GLN A 31 -37.20 11.74 -6.89
CA GLN A 31 -38.48 11.81 -6.18
C GLN A 31 -38.36 12.04 -4.65
N ARG A 32 -37.17 11.93 -4.06
CA ARG A 32 -36.99 11.90 -2.59
C ARG A 32 -36.45 13.19 -1.96
N TYR A 33 -35.84 14.10 -2.73
CA TYR A 33 -35.17 15.29 -2.20
C TYR A 33 -36.03 16.55 -2.37
N LYS A 34 -36.93 16.77 -1.41
CA LYS A 34 -37.71 18.02 -1.26
C LYS A 34 -37.55 18.69 0.11
N THR A 35 -36.61 18.23 0.92
CA THR A 35 -36.52 18.56 2.35
C THR A 35 -35.11 18.97 2.79
N SER A 36 -35.06 19.82 3.82
CA SER A 36 -33.82 20.08 4.57
C SER A 36 -33.59 18.93 5.55
N HIS A 37 -32.37 18.42 5.61
CA HIS A 37 -31.96 17.35 6.52
C HIS A 37 -30.96 17.88 7.55
N LYS A 38 -31.06 17.43 8.80
CA LYS A 38 -30.00 17.65 9.81
C LYS A 38 -29.01 16.49 9.71
N TYR A 39 -27.75 16.79 9.44
CA TYR A 39 -26.67 15.81 9.48
C TYR A 39 -25.88 15.98 10.78
N GLU A 40 -25.55 14.86 11.42
CA GLU A 40 -24.76 14.80 12.64
C GLU A 40 -23.73 13.68 12.49
N SER A 41 -22.46 13.97 12.78
CA SER A 41 -21.37 13.01 12.75
C SER A 41 -20.59 13.10 14.05
N LEU A 42 -20.36 11.95 14.69
CA LEU A 42 -19.55 11.82 15.89
C LEU A 42 -18.46 10.78 15.61
N ASN A 43 -17.20 11.20 15.66
CA ASN A 43 -16.07 10.28 15.69
C ASN A 43 -15.71 10.04 17.17
N ALA A 44 -15.57 8.79 17.60
CA ALA A 44 -15.20 8.45 18.97
C ALA A 44 -14.31 7.21 19.01
N ILE A 45 -13.31 7.23 19.89
CA ILE A 45 -12.46 6.07 20.18
C ILE A 45 -13.05 5.33 21.40
N ASN A 46 -13.25 4.03 21.28
CA ASN A 46 -13.60 3.17 22.43
C ASN A 46 -12.29 2.71 23.12
N GLY A 47 -11.96 3.32 24.25
CA GLY A 47 -10.82 2.93 25.07
C GLY A 47 -11.11 1.76 26.03
N ALA A 48 -10.13 1.41 26.85
CA ALA A 48 -10.32 0.49 27.99
C ALA A 48 -11.08 1.13 29.16
N SER A 49 -11.29 2.45 29.12
CA SER A 49 -12.18 3.21 29.99
C SER A 49 -13.48 3.54 29.25
N HIS A 50 -14.54 3.88 29.99
CA HIS A 50 -15.80 4.38 29.41
C HIS A 50 -15.67 5.76 28.73
N LEU A 51 -14.47 6.36 28.73
CA LEU A 51 -14.23 7.69 28.18
C LEU A 51 -14.30 7.66 26.64
N ARG A 52 -15.40 8.19 26.07
CA ARG A 52 -15.50 8.49 24.65
C ARG A 52 -15.04 9.93 24.39
N ASN A 53 -13.99 10.09 23.58
CA ASN A 53 -13.52 11.40 23.12
C ASN A 53 -13.53 11.47 21.58
N GLY A 54 -13.89 12.64 21.05
CA GLY A 54 -13.75 13.00 19.64
C GLY A 54 -14.76 14.07 19.18
N PRO A 55 -14.56 14.65 17.99
CA PRO A 55 -15.34 15.78 17.51
C PRO A 55 -16.75 15.38 17.06
N LYS A 56 -17.70 16.26 17.35
CA LYS A 56 -19.08 16.23 16.86
C LYS A 56 -19.30 17.37 15.88
N ALA A 57 -19.62 17.05 14.63
CA ALA A 57 -20.03 18.03 13.62
C ALA A 57 -21.54 17.95 13.40
N THR A 58 -22.21 19.09 13.36
CA THR A 58 -23.64 19.21 13.04
C THR A 58 -23.83 20.24 11.93
N CYS A 59 -24.62 19.92 10.90
CA CYS A 59 -24.95 20.84 9.81
C CYS A 59 -26.38 20.64 9.34
N LYS A 60 -27.01 21.68 8.77
CA LYS A 60 -28.21 21.54 7.94
C LYS A 60 -27.80 21.36 6.49
N VAL A 61 -28.37 20.38 5.82
CA VAL A 61 -28.13 20.07 4.41
C VAL A 61 -29.42 20.35 3.65
N SER A 62 -29.33 21.20 2.64
CA SER A 62 -30.42 21.47 1.69
C SER A 62 -29.98 21.07 0.29
N ILE A 63 -30.89 20.42 -0.43
CA ILE A 63 -30.60 19.77 -1.71
C ILE A 63 -31.58 20.33 -2.73
N GLU A 64 -31.07 21.11 -3.67
CA GLU A 64 -31.81 21.64 -4.81
C GLU A 64 -31.66 20.67 -5.99
N VAL A 65 -32.72 20.47 -6.77
CA VAL A 65 -32.69 19.58 -7.95
C VAL A 65 -32.94 20.39 -9.22
N PRO A 66 -31.91 21.03 -9.82
CA PRO A 66 -32.06 21.80 -11.05
C PRO A 66 -32.46 20.96 -12.28
N GLN A 67 -31.99 19.71 -12.36
CA GLN A 67 -32.29 18.79 -13.47
C GLN A 67 -32.35 17.35 -12.94
N ILE A 68 -32.93 16.43 -13.74
CA ILE A 68 -32.97 15.01 -13.39
C ILE A 68 -31.53 14.51 -13.16
N CYS A 69 -31.31 13.84 -12.02
CA CYS A 69 -30.00 13.34 -11.59
C CYS A 69 -28.88 14.39 -11.41
N SER A 70 -29.21 15.68 -11.38
CA SER A 70 -28.27 16.76 -11.07
C SER A 70 -28.75 17.51 -9.84
N PHE A 71 -27.89 17.61 -8.83
CA PHE A 71 -28.19 18.14 -7.50
C PHE A 71 -27.22 19.26 -7.13
N ILE A 72 -27.70 20.26 -6.40
CA ILE A 72 -26.88 21.29 -5.75
C ILE A 72 -27.08 21.15 -4.24
N VAL A 73 -26.01 20.80 -3.55
CA VAL A 73 -26.01 20.52 -2.10
C VAL A 73 -25.41 21.71 -1.37
N ARG A 74 -26.21 22.36 -0.52
CA ARG A 74 -25.76 23.45 0.37
C ARG A 74 -25.79 22.98 1.80
N THR A 75 -24.67 23.20 2.49
CA THR A 75 -24.53 23.06 3.94
C THR A 75 -24.68 24.43 4.59
N THR A 76 -25.49 24.55 5.64
CA THR A 76 -25.76 25.78 6.41
C THR A 76 -26.00 25.48 7.89
N GLY A 77 -25.85 26.48 8.76
CA GLY A 77 -26.00 26.32 10.20
C GLY A 77 -25.07 25.25 10.76
N CYS A 78 -23.83 25.22 10.26
CA CYS A 78 -22.83 24.25 10.69
C CYS A 78 -22.23 24.64 12.06
N SER A 79 -21.93 23.64 12.88
CA SER A 79 -21.25 23.81 14.18
C SER A 79 -20.32 22.63 14.45
N LEU A 80 -19.12 22.92 14.95
CA LEU A 80 -18.17 21.92 15.45
C LEU A 80 -18.19 21.95 16.99
N SER A 81 -18.18 20.79 17.61
CA SER A 81 -18.19 20.64 19.06
C SER A 81 -17.22 19.56 19.51
N GLU A 82 -16.64 19.76 20.69
CA GLU A 82 -15.69 18.86 21.32
C GLU A 82 -16.20 18.41 22.70
N VAL A 83 -15.70 17.27 23.19
CA VAL A 83 -16.07 16.74 24.51
C VAL A 83 -15.34 17.55 25.58
N VAL A 84 -16.09 18.18 26.47
CA VAL A 84 -15.54 18.99 27.57
C VAL A 84 -15.67 18.33 28.94
N ASP A 85 -16.65 17.43 29.11
CA ASP A 85 -16.91 16.72 30.37
C ASP A 85 -17.69 15.42 30.11
N MET A 86 -18.02 14.66 31.15
CA MET A 86 -18.98 13.57 31.10
C MET A 86 -20.09 13.77 32.13
N ASP A 87 -21.32 13.42 31.74
CA ASP A 87 -22.43 13.43 32.67
C ASP A 87 -22.34 12.29 33.69
N THR A 88 -23.25 12.30 34.67
CA THR A 88 -23.32 11.30 35.74
C THR A 88 -23.66 9.88 35.25
N GLU A 89 -24.02 9.73 33.98
CA GLU A 89 -24.39 8.47 33.33
C GLU A 89 -23.25 7.96 32.41
N GLY A 90 -22.18 8.75 32.24
CA GLY A 90 -21.01 8.43 31.43
C GLY A 90 -21.14 8.84 29.95
N ASN A 91 -22.11 9.68 29.59
CA ASN A 91 -22.21 10.23 28.24
C ASN A 91 -21.32 11.47 28.08
N PRO A 92 -20.70 11.68 26.90
CA PRO A 92 -19.89 12.87 26.64
C PRO A 92 -20.75 14.14 26.56
N VAL A 93 -20.35 15.16 27.33
CA VAL A 93 -20.91 16.52 27.28
C VAL A 93 -20.12 17.33 26.24
N PHE A 94 -20.83 17.91 25.27
CA PHE A 94 -20.22 18.66 24.17
C PHE A 94 -20.36 20.17 24.35
N ALA A 95 -19.29 20.91 24.06
CA ALA A 95 -19.32 22.37 23.90
C ALA A 95 -18.81 22.79 22.51
N PRO A 96 -19.15 23.99 22.00
CA PRO A 96 -18.61 24.50 20.74
C PRO A 96 -17.09 24.57 20.77
N ALA A 97 -16.44 24.01 19.76
CA ALA A 97 -14.98 24.06 19.63
C ALA A 97 -14.53 25.47 19.21
N ALA A 98 -13.34 25.89 19.64
CA ALA A 98 -12.80 27.23 19.33
C ALA A 98 -12.70 27.54 17.82
N SER A 99 -12.60 26.51 16.97
CA SER A 99 -12.57 26.61 15.50
C SER A 99 -13.94 26.51 14.82
N SER A 100 -15.04 26.41 15.57
CA SER A 100 -16.39 26.15 15.03
C SER A 100 -16.85 27.20 14.02
N ASP A 101 -16.61 28.48 14.26
CA ASP A 101 -17.05 29.55 13.35
C ASP A 101 -16.27 29.53 12.02
N ALA A 102 -14.97 29.24 12.08
CA ALA A 102 -14.14 29.08 10.89
C ALA A 102 -14.55 27.84 10.09
N PHE A 103 -14.83 26.73 10.77
CA PHE A 103 -15.37 25.51 10.16
C PHE A 103 -16.73 25.75 9.48
N ALA A 104 -17.64 26.47 10.15
CA ALA A 104 -18.93 26.84 9.59
C ALA A 104 -18.74 27.71 8.33
N ALA A 105 -17.91 28.75 8.41
CA ALA A 105 -17.62 29.61 7.26
C ALA A 105 -17.06 28.85 6.06
N GLU A 106 -16.12 27.90 6.25
CA GLU A 106 -15.62 27.08 5.14
C GLU A 106 -16.70 26.12 4.58
N MET A 107 -17.49 25.47 5.44
CA MET A 107 -18.58 24.56 5.01
C MET A 107 -19.64 25.30 4.19
N GLU A 108 -20.02 26.51 4.58
CA GLU A 108 -21.09 27.30 3.95
C GLU A 108 -20.64 28.02 2.67
N ARG A 109 -19.32 28.22 2.50
CA ARG A 109 -18.74 29.06 1.43
C ARG A 109 -19.14 28.64 0.01
N TYR A 110 -19.14 27.35 -0.28
CA TYR A 110 -19.37 26.83 -1.63
C TYR A 110 -20.42 25.71 -1.66
N PRO A 111 -21.38 25.73 -2.61
CA PRO A 111 -22.29 24.62 -2.84
C PRO A 111 -21.58 23.48 -3.58
N LEU A 112 -21.85 22.23 -3.22
CA LEU A 112 -21.35 21.07 -3.95
C LEU A 112 -22.35 20.65 -5.03
N LYS A 113 -21.91 20.66 -6.30
CA LYS A 113 -22.70 20.13 -7.43
C LYS A 113 -22.45 18.63 -7.56
N VAL A 114 -23.51 17.86 -7.74
CA VAL A 114 -23.47 16.39 -7.82
C VAL A 114 -24.28 15.93 -9.02
N VAL A 115 -23.71 15.06 -9.84
CA VAL A 115 -24.43 14.35 -10.92
C VAL A 115 -24.39 12.87 -10.62
N VAL A 116 -25.50 12.18 -10.84
CA VAL A 116 -25.57 10.71 -10.77
C VAL A 116 -25.87 10.16 -12.15
N GLU A 117 -25.04 9.23 -12.60
CA GLU A 117 -25.19 8.52 -13.87
C GLU A 117 -25.55 7.04 -13.61
N GLY A 118 -26.51 6.52 -14.37
CA GLY A 118 -27.12 5.21 -14.11
C GLY A 118 -27.69 5.10 -12.68
N VAL A 119 -27.50 3.94 -12.06
CA VAL A 119 -28.02 3.66 -10.71
C VAL A 119 -27.12 4.19 -9.58
N TYR A 120 -25.79 4.19 -9.80
CA TYR A 120 -24.81 4.34 -8.71
C TYR A 120 -23.48 5.02 -9.10
N ASP A 121 -23.32 5.63 -10.29
CA ASP A 121 -22.10 6.39 -10.60
C ASP A 121 -22.26 7.85 -10.16
N VAL A 122 -21.55 8.25 -9.09
CA VAL A 122 -21.72 9.59 -8.47
C VAL A 122 -20.52 10.46 -8.78
N LYS A 123 -20.75 11.54 -9.54
CA LYS A 123 -19.74 12.53 -9.93
C LYS A 123 -19.92 13.82 -9.15
N LEU A 124 -18.82 14.33 -8.62
CA LEU A 124 -18.78 15.51 -7.76
C LEU A 124 -18.03 16.65 -8.46
N PHE A 125 -18.60 17.84 -8.42
CA PHE A 125 -18.04 19.04 -9.03
C PHE A 125 -17.92 20.13 -7.94
N PRO A 126 -16.80 20.13 -7.17
CA PRO A 126 -16.51 21.19 -6.21
C PRO A 126 -16.17 22.50 -6.91
N GLU A 127 -16.26 23.62 -6.18
CA GLU A 127 -15.79 24.93 -6.66
C GLU A 127 -14.29 25.10 -6.44
N GLU A 128 -13.65 25.94 -7.26
CA GLU A 128 -12.22 26.22 -7.15
C GLU A 128 -11.88 26.91 -5.82
N GLY A 129 -10.91 26.36 -5.10
CA GLY A 129 -10.52 26.83 -3.76
C GLY A 129 -11.37 26.27 -2.61
N GLU A 130 -12.26 25.30 -2.83
CA GLU A 130 -12.79 24.48 -1.73
C GLU A 130 -11.67 23.62 -1.12
N THR A 131 -11.57 23.58 0.22
CA THR A 131 -10.49 22.85 0.88
C THR A 131 -10.78 21.35 0.94
N THR A 132 -9.73 20.53 0.78
CA THR A 132 -9.84 19.07 0.76
C THR A 132 -10.56 18.52 2.00
N THR A 133 -10.29 19.07 3.18
CA THR A 133 -10.97 18.70 4.44
C THR A 133 -12.49 18.89 4.36
N ILE A 134 -12.94 20.01 3.80
CA ILE A 134 -14.36 20.38 3.71
C ILE A 134 -15.05 19.57 2.62
N LEU A 135 -14.39 19.39 1.48
CA LEU A 135 -14.86 18.51 0.42
C LEU A 135 -15.01 17.06 0.91
N ASN A 136 -14.07 16.56 1.72
CA ASN A 136 -14.14 15.24 2.35
C ASN A 136 -15.36 15.08 3.28
N ILE A 137 -15.69 16.11 4.07
CA ILE A 137 -16.89 16.11 4.92
C ILE A 137 -18.16 16.11 4.05
N LYS A 138 -18.20 16.90 2.97
CA LYS A 138 -19.33 16.92 2.02
C LYS A 138 -19.46 15.58 1.28
N ARG A 139 -18.37 14.92 0.91
CA ARG A 139 -18.36 13.55 0.37
C ARG A 139 -18.95 12.53 1.35
N GLY A 140 -18.70 12.69 2.65
CA GLY A 140 -19.35 11.91 3.71
C GLY A 140 -20.87 12.08 3.70
N ILE A 141 -21.35 13.33 3.59
CA ILE A 141 -22.77 13.64 3.46
C ILE A 141 -23.35 12.97 2.19
N ILE A 142 -22.71 13.08 1.02
CA ILE A 142 -23.20 12.42 -0.20
C ILE A 142 -23.22 10.89 -0.04
N SER A 143 -22.19 10.30 0.55
CA SER A 143 -22.10 8.86 0.81
C SER A 143 -23.15 8.34 1.80
N ALA A 144 -23.66 9.19 2.71
CA ALA A 144 -24.77 8.84 3.60
C ALA A 144 -26.14 8.93 2.89
N LEU A 145 -26.27 9.83 1.91
CA LEU A 145 -27.48 10.00 1.10
C LEU A 145 -27.61 8.95 -0.03
N ALA A 146 -26.51 8.25 -0.36
CA ALA A 146 -26.48 7.13 -1.30
C ALA A 146 -27.05 5.84 -0.68
N VAL A 147 -28.39 5.73 -0.68
CA VAL A 147 -29.17 4.59 -0.16
C VAL A 147 -29.56 3.65 -1.32
N PRO A 148 -29.50 2.31 -1.16
CA PRO A 148 -29.74 1.37 -2.27
C PRO A 148 -31.22 1.26 -2.68
N LEU A 149 -31.46 0.80 -3.90
CA LEU A 149 -32.76 0.35 -4.40
C LEU A 149 -33.12 -1.01 -3.79
N LEU A 150 -34.37 -1.25 -3.37
CA LEU A 150 -34.75 -2.46 -2.63
C LEU A 150 -34.90 -3.75 -3.47
N GLU A 151 -34.42 -3.77 -4.71
CA GLU A 151 -34.43 -4.96 -5.57
C GLU A 151 -33.26 -5.90 -5.24
N GLU A 152 -33.57 -7.15 -4.92
CA GLU A 152 -32.76 -7.99 -4.01
C GLU A 152 -31.36 -8.40 -4.52
N ASP A 153 -31.10 -8.37 -5.84
CA ASP A 153 -29.87 -8.93 -6.41
C ASP A 153 -28.77 -7.92 -6.82
N LYS A 154 -29.10 -6.61 -6.91
CA LYS A 154 -28.20 -5.59 -7.50
C LYS A 154 -27.28 -4.86 -6.51
N ASN A 155 -27.49 -5.00 -5.20
CA ASN A 155 -26.82 -4.15 -4.18
C ASN A 155 -25.49 -4.69 -3.63
N LYS A 156 -24.88 -5.68 -4.28
CA LYS A 156 -23.71 -6.39 -3.70
C LYS A 156 -22.52 -5.46 -3.45
N ASN A 157 -22.27 -4.46 -4.31
CA ASN A 157 -21.22 -3.45 -4.14
C ASN A 157 -21.79 -2.04 -4.37
N MET A 158 -21.71 -1.15 -3.39
CA MET A 158 -22.23 0.23 -3.46
C MET A 158 -21.12 1.28 -3.48
N PRO A 159 -21.33 2.44 -4.14
CA PRO A 159 -20.46 3.61 -4.02
C PRO A 159 -20.54 4.16 -2.60
N THR A 160 -19.39 4.54 -2.05
CA THR A 160 -19.24 5.11 -0.71
C THR A 160 -18.00 5.99 -0.67
N ILE A 161 -17.80 6.79 0.38
CA ILE A 161 -16.53 7.50 0.70
C ILE A 161 -15.33 6.56 0.99
N HIS A 162 -15.52 5.26 0.74
CA HIS A 162 -14.57 4.17 0.94
C HIS A 162 -14.32 3.37 -0.35
N GLY A 163 -14.83 3.83 -1.49
CA GLY A 163 -14.82 3.12 -2.78
C GLY A 163 -16.11 2.33 -3.02
N LYS A 164 -16.05 1.32 -3.91
CA LYS A 164 -17.15 0.35 -4.06
C LYS A 164 -17.04 -0.69 -2.95
N CYS A 165 -17.89 -0.55 -1.95
CA CYS A 165 -17.90 -1.41 -0.76
C CYS A 165 -18.97 -2.49 -0.84
N LYS A 166 -18.61 -3.72 -0.42
CA LYS A 166 -19.59 -4.78 -0.22
C LYS A 166 -20.57 -4.38 0.88
N THR A 167 -21.84 -4.21 0.52
CA THR A 167 -22.88 -3.68 1.40
C THR A 167 -23.99 -4.71 1.60
N GLN A 168 -24.46 -4.84 2.84
CA GLN A 168 -25.63 -5.62 3.23
C GLN A 168 -26.72 -4.65 3.69
N SER A 169 -27.91 -4.76 3.13
CA SER A 169 -29.07 -3.94 3.49
C SER A 169 -30.11 -4.75 4.23
N THR A 170 -30.49 -4.32 5.44
CA THR A 170 -31.62 -4.87 6.18
C THR A 170 -32.74 -3.83 6.16
N VAL A 171 -33.90 -4.20 5.61
CA VAL A 171 -35.08 -3.34 5.62
C VAL A 171 -35.88 -3.63 6.88
N ASN A 172 -36.11 -2.60 7.70
CA ASN A 172 -37.05 -2.67 8.81
C ASN A 172 -38.40 -2.18 8.28
N ALA A 173 -39.40 -3.06 8.30
CA ALA A 173 -40.76 -2.76 7.88
C ALA A 173 -41.74 -2.87 9.05
N ARG A 174 -42.78 -2.03 9.03
CA ARG A 174 -43.93 -2.13 9.91
C ARG A 174 -45.14 -2.37 9.01
N GLU A 175 -45.65 -3.60 9.03
CA GLU A 175 -46.56 -4.11 8.01
C GLU A 175 -45.91 -3.99 6.61
N ASP A 176 -46.65 -3.64 5.56
CA ASP A 176 -46.16 -3.53 4.18
C ASP A 176 -45.37 -2.22 3.91
N ILE A 177 -45.06 -1.42 4.94
CA ILE A 177 -44.35 -0.14 4.81
C ILE A 177 -42.95 -0.25 5.43
N ALA A 178 -41.92 -0.12 4.59
CA ALA A 178 -40.54 0.05 5.05
C ALA A 178 -40.40 1.38 5.83
N THR A 179 -40.04 1.30 7.12
CA THR A 179 -39.83 2.49 7.96
C THR A 179 -38.38 2.95 7.91
N ASP A 180 -37.43 2.01 7.94
CA ASP A 180 -35.99 2.28 8.04
C ASP A 180 -35.18 1.26 7.24
N ILE A 181 -34.00 1.66 6.75
CA ILE A 181 -33.06 0.76 6.07
C ILE A 181 -31.72 0.85 6.80
N SER A 182 -31.25 -0.27 7.33
CA SER A 182 -29.92 -0.39 7.94
C SER A 182 -28.92 -0.90 6.91
N LEU A 183 -27.78 -0.23 6.75
CA LEU A 183 -26.72 -0.60 5.81
C LEU A 183 -25.44 -0.98 6.57
N ASN A 184 -25.06 -2.25 6.50
CA ASN A 184 -23.80 -2.77 7.03
C ASN A 184 -22.75 -2.88 5.90
N ARG A 185 -21.52 -2.43 6.14
CA ARG A 185 -20.47 -2.30 5.11
C ARG A 185 -19.14 -2.88 5.59
N ASP A 186 -18.62 -3.87 4.88
CA ASP A 186 -17.32 -4.47 5.17
C ASP A 186 -16.20 -3.64 4.53
N LEU A 187 -15.57 -2.77 5.32
CA LEU A 187 -14.53 -1.86 4.84
C LEU A 187 -13.32 -2.60 4.25
N SER A 188 -13.00 -3.79 4.78
CA SER A 188 -11.84 -4.59 4.34
C SER A 188 -11.95 -5.09 2.89
N ARG A 189 -13.14 -4.98 2.28
CA ARG A 189 -13.45 -5.45 0.92
C ARG A 189 -13.79 -4.32 -0.06
N CYS A 190 -13.62 -3.06 0.32
CA CYS A 190 -13.83 -1.97 -0.61
C CYS A 190 -12.63 -1.84 -1.56
N ASP A 191 -12.89 -1.64 -2.85
CA ASP A 191 -11.88 -1.63 -3.92
C ASP A 191 -10.78 -0.57 -3.76
N THR A 192 -11.07 0.52 -3.04
CA THR A 192 -10.15 1.65 -2.86
C THR A 192 -9.66 1.80 -1.41
N PHE A 193 -10.10 0.97 -0.46
CA PHE A 193 -9.73 1.15 0.96
C PHE A 193 -8.22 1.00 1.20
N VAL A 194 -7.52 2.14 1.22
CA VAL A 194 -6.17 2.25 1.76
C VAL A 194 -6.28 2.80 3.19
N PRO A 195 -5.91 2.02 4.21
CA PRO A 195 -5.84 2.54 5.56
C PRO A 195 -4.60 3.40 5.77
N LEU A 196 -4.78 4.52 6.46
CA LEU A 196 -3.71 5.22 7.16
C LEU A 196 -3.04 4.22 8.12
N ARG A 197 -1.72 4.13 8.01
CA ARG A 197 -0.86 3.33 8.89
C ARG A 197 -0.03 4.31 9.71
N ASP A 198 -0.03 4.15 11.03
CA ASP A 198 0.83 4.94 11.90
C ASP A 198 2.29 4.84 11.47
N HIS A 199 3.01 5.96 11.55
CA HIS A 199 4.43 6.03 11.25
C HIS A 199 5.23 5.05 12.13
N THR A 200 5.85 4.05 11.50
CA THR A 200 6.71 3.10 12.21
C THR A 200 8.10 3.67 12.39
N SER A 201 8.56 3.74 13.64
CA SER A 201 10.00 3.84 13.89
C SER A 201 10.73 2.65 13.24
N PRO A 202 11.86 2.87 12.54
CA PRO A 202 12.75 1.80 12.10
C PRO A 202 13.31 0.94 13.26
N LEU A 203 13.23 1.44 14.51
CA LEU A 203 13.65 0.75 15.73
C LEU A 203 12.50 -0.03 16.40
N ALA A 204 11.31 -0.09 15.80
CA ALA A 204 10.15 -0.76 16.39
C ALA A 204 10.30 -2.30 16.39
N LEU A 205 10.69 -2.85 17.54
CA LEU A 205 10.80 -4.29 17.81
C LEU A 205 9.50 -5.06 17.51
N ILE A 206 8.35 -4.44 17.80
CA ILE A 206 7.03 -4.97 17.42
C ILE A 206 6.54 -4.19 16.20
N SER A 207 6.87 -4.72 15.03
CA SER A 207 6.34 -4.26 13.74
C SER A 207 5.04 -5.00 13.42
N GLY A 208 3.99 -4.28 13.02
CA GLY A 208 2.75 -4.88 12.51
C GLY A 208 1.55 -4.95 13.47
N MET A 209 1.56 -4.27 14.62
CA MET A 209 0.32 -3.98 15.39
C MET A 209 -0.51 -2.84 14.76
N HIS A 210 -0.47 -2.72 13.43
CA HIS A 210 -1.14 -1.66 12.70
C HIS A 210 -2.63 -1.96 12.60
N TYR A 211 -3.39 -1.38 13.51
CA TYR A 211 -4.81 -1.17 13.26
C TYR A 211 -4.96 -0.18 12.09
N PRO A 212 -5.76 -0.51 11.07
CA PRO A 212 -6.02 0.40 9.97
C PRO A 212 -6.82 1.62 10.44
N LEU A 213 -6.20 2.80 10.45
CA LEU A 213 -6.91 4.08 10.52
C LEU A 213 -7.44 4.44 9.11
N ALA A 214 -8.53 5.22 8.98
CA ALA A 214 -9.33 5.32 7.74
C ALA A 214 -9.15 6.68 7.00
N GLN A 215 -9.34 6.87 5.69
CA GLN A 215 -9.79 6.02 4.56
C GLN A 215 -9.57 6.78 3.22
N LEU A 216 -9.66 6.15 2.03
CA LEU A 216 -9.54 6.82 0.72
C LEU A 216 -10.33 6.10 -0.42
N GLY A 217 -11.60 6.41 -0.73
CA GLY A 217 -12.24 5.93 -1.99
C GLY A 217 -13.52 6.66 -2.39
N LEU A 218 -13.71 7.14 -3.63
CA LEU A 218 -14.68 8.23 -3.94
C LEU A 218 -14.45 9.40 -2.94
N HIS A 219 -13.18 9.77 -2.85
CA HIS A 219 -12.48 9.60 -1.58
C HIS A 219 -12.67 10.73 -0.58
N MET A 220 -12.44 10.44 0.70
CA MET A 220 -11.62 11.41 1.42
C MET A 220 -10.28 11.52 0.69
N ASP A 221 -9.99 12.60 -0.05
CA ASP A 221 -8.65 12.76 -0.62
C ASP A 221 -7.68 13.06 0.52
N ALA A 222 -6.40 12.72 0.35
CA ALA A 222 -5.40 12.98 1.37
C ALA A 222 -5.27 14.49 1.56
N VAL A 223 -5.56 14.96 2.77
CA VAL A 223 -5.27 16.34 3.17
C VAL A 223 -3.77 16.39 3.43
N GLU A 224 -3.01 17.07 2.57
CA GLU A 224 -1.64 17.44 2.95
C GLU A 224 -1.73 18.27 4.23
N ASP A 225 -1.01 17.82 5.27
CA ASP A 225 -1.32 18.19 6.64
C ASP A 225 -1.20 19.72 6.84
N LYS A 226 -2.33 20.40 7.08
CA LYS A 226 -2.33 21.85 7.36
C LYS A 226 -1.58 22.18 8.65
N SER A 227 -1.27 21.20 9.49
CA SER A 227 -0.41 21.35 10.68
C SER A 227 1.09 21.18 10.41
N ALA A 228 1.50 20.97 9.14
CA ALA A 228 2.88 20.80 8.73
C ALA A 228 3.71 22.08 8.95
N ILE A 229 4.20 22.27 10.18
CA ILE A 229 5.08 23.35 10.61
C ILE A 229 6.39 23.26 9.80
N GLN A 230 6.46 24.00 8.68
CA GLN A 230 7.66 24.16 7.87
C GLN A 230 8.64 25.17 8.47
N ASP A 231 8.56 25.38 9.79
CA ASP A 231 9.40 26.29 10.56
C ASP A 231 10.55 25.51 11.21
N LYS A 232 11.72 25.59 10.56
CA LYS A 232 12.99 25.05 11.06
C LYS A 232 13.38 25.67 12.40
N ASP A 233 13.17 26.96 12.61
CA ASP A 233 13.61 27.67 13.81
C ASP A 233 12.75 27.30 15.02
N ALA A 234 11.45 27.09 14.83
CA ALA A 234 10.57 26.52 15.85
C ALA A 234 11.07 25.13 16.30
N GLY A 235 11.44 24.26 15.35
CA GLY A 235 12.01 22.94 15.64
C GLY A 235 13.33 23.02 16.41
N LEU A 236 14.27 23.86 15.95
CA LEU A 236 15.55 24.06 16.63
C LEU A 236 15.41 24.67 18.03
N ASN A 237 14.45 25.57 18.23
CA ASN A 237 14.18 26.16 19.55
C ASN A 237 13.60 25.13 20.53
N LEU A 238 12.68 24.28 20.07
CA LEU A 238 12.15 23.18 20.89
C LEU A 238 13.22 22.14 21.24
N LEU A 239 14.14 21.85 20.31
CA LEU A 239 15.31 21.00 20.57
C LEU A 239 16.27 21.63 21.59
N ARG A 240 16.51 22.94 21.52
CA ARG A 240 17.31 23.69 22.51
C ARG A 240 16.66 23.64 23.90
N GLU A 241 15.34 23.82 24.00
CA GLU A 241 14.61 23.66 25.27
C GLU A 241 14.81 22.23 25.82
N LEU A 242 14.51 21.21 25.03
CA LEU A 242 14.67 19.79 25.40
C LEU A 242 16.08 19.44 25.87
N ALA A 243 17.12 19.96 25.20
CA ALA A 243 18.52 19.75 25.58
C ALA A 243 18.89 20.45 26.90
N SER A 244 18.22 21.56 27.24
CA SER A 244 18.49 22.35 28.46
C SER A 244 17.71 21.90 29.70
N LEU A 245 16.65 21.08 29.54
CA LEU A 245 15.82 20.63 30.67
C LEU A 245 16.62 19.84 31.71
N PRO A 246 16.36 20.02 33.02
CA PRO A 246 16.91 19.17 34.08
C PRO A 246 16.46 17.70 33.98
N GLU A 247 17.24 16.77 34.54
CA GLU A 247 16.86 15.35 34.61
C GLU A 247 15.60 15.10 35.45
N THR A 248 15.31 15.98 36.41
CA THR A 248 14.12 15.91 37.28
C THR A 248 12.80 16.20 36.58
N GLU A 249 12.81 16.84 35.41
CA GLU A 249 11.60 17.20 34.66
C GLU A 249 11.17 16.11 33.65
N GLY A 250 11.12 14.86 34.10
CA GLY A 250 10.84 13.69 33.25
C GLY A 250 9.51 13.78 32.47
N GLU A 251 8.43 14.21 33.12
CA GLU A 251 7.10 14.34 32.49
C GLU A 251 7.10 15.45 31.42
N LYS A 252 7.65 16.63 31.74
CA LYS A 252 7.75 17.76 30.80
C LYS A 252 8.63 17.39 29.60
N ARG A 253 9.75 16.70 29.83
CA ARG A 253 10.63 16.18 28.77
C ARG A 253 9.88 15.22 27.85
N ALA A 254 9.14 14.26 28.40
CA ALA A 254 8.36 13.32 27.59
C ALA A 254 7.29 14.03 26.74
N HIS A 255 6.58 15.00 27.30
CA HIS A 255 5.61 15.83 26.58
C HIS A 255 6.25 16.63 25.44
N LEU A 256 7.30 17.42 25.73
CA LEU A 256 7.98 18.24 24.72
C LEU A 256 8.65 17.39 23.64
N PHE A 257 9.15 16.21 23.99
CA PHE A 257 9.72 15.26 23.02
C PHE A 257 8.65 14.72 22.08
N HIS A 258 7.46 14.39 22.58
CA HIS A 258 6.31 14.00 21.74
C HIS A 258 5.87 15.15 20.81
N VAL A 259 5.82 16.39 21.31
CA VAL A 259 5.52 17.58 20.48
C VAL A 259 6.58 17.74 19.39
N PHE A 260 7.87 17.55 19.71
CA PHE A 260 8.95 17.69 18.73
C PHE A 260 8.91 16.58 17.66
N VAL A 261 8.67 15.32 18.03
CA VAL A 261 8.44 14.23 17.07
C VAL A 261 7.23 14.53 16.16
N SER A 262 6.15 15.08 16.71
CA SER A 262 4.96 15.45 15.94
C SER A 262 5.25 16.59 14.95
N MET A 263 6.00 17.60 15.38
CA MET A 263 6.44 18.71 14.52
C MET A 263 7.33 18.20 13.37
N VAL A 264 8.34 17.37 13.69
CA VAL A 264 9.29 16.82 12.70
C VAL A 264 8.62 15.85 11.72
N ARG A 265 7.56 15.13 12.12
CA ARG A 265 6.70 14.35 11.19
C ARG A 265 6.00 15.22 10.15
N GLY A 266 5.71 16.48 10.47
CA GLY A 266 5.12 17.43 9.54
C GLY A 266 6.13 18.09 8.59
N MET A 267 7.43 18.01 8.86
CA MET A 267 8.45 18.70 8.06
C MET A 267 8.72 17.98 6.73
N LYS A 268 8.73 18.75 5.64
CA LYS A 268 9.17 18.29 4.31
C LYS A 268 10.70 18.32 4.22
N THR A 269 11.25 17.62 3.22
CA THR A 269 12.71 17.52 3.01
C THR A 269 13.38 18.89 2.91
N GLU A 270 12.73 19.86 2.28
CA GLU A 270 13.20 21.24 2.08
C GLU A 270 13.40 22.01 3.39
N THR A 271 12.62 21.68 4.43
CA THR A 271 12.76 22.26 5.78
C THR A 271 13.63 21.38 6.68
N LEU A 272 13.44 20.06 6.64
CA LEU A 272 14.11 19.13 7.55
C LEU A 272 15.61 18.99 7.25
N SER A 273 16.00 18.75 5.98
CA SER A 273 17.41 18.54 5.63
C SER A 273 18.30 19.73 6.00
N PRO A 274 17.93 21.00 5.74
CA PRO A 274 18.70 22.16 6.19
C PRO A 274 18.68 22.43 7.70
N ALA A 275 17.81 21.76 8.48
CA ALA A 275 17.80 21.84 9.93
C ALA A 275 18.78 20.86 10.60
N ILE A 276 19.11 19.74 9.93
CA ILE A 276 19.92 18.66 10.51
C ILE A 276 21.30 19.10 11.02
N PRO A 277 22.12 19.90 10.31
CA PRO A 277 23.46 20.25 10.79
C PRO A 277 23.40 21.01 12.13
N GLU A 278 22.53 22.02 12.23
CA GLU A 278 22.33 22.79 13.45
C GLU A 278 21.68 21.96 14.58
N ALA A 279 20.80 21.02 14.24
CA ALA A 279 20.20 20.11 15.22
C ALA A 279 21.25 19.17 15.84
N LEU A 280 22.19 18.67 15.04
CA LEU A 280 23.31 17.86 15.52
C LEU A 280 24.25 18.67 16.43
N GLU A 281 24.52 19.94 16.11
CA GLU A 281 25.30 20.85 16.96
C GLU A 281 24.62 21.12 18.32
N VAL A 282 23.29 21.24 18.36
CA VAL A 282 22.53 21.41 19.61
C VAL A 282 22.50 20.11 20.42
N SER A 283 22.14 18.98 19.80
CA SER A 283 22.17 17.66 20.44
C SER A 283 22.06 16.53 19.42
N SER A 284 23.19 15.89 19.11
CA SER A 284 23.22 14.67 18.27
C SER A 284 22.30 13.57 18.81
N ALA A 285 22.32 13.32 20.12
CA ALA A 285 21.56 12.24 20.74
C ALA A 285 20.04 12.41 20.58
N LEU A 286 19.51 13.61 20.86
CA LEU A 286 18.09 13.90 20.68
C LEU A 286 17.71 13.91 19.20
N THR A 287 18.57 14.43 18.32
CA THR A 287 18.33 14.45 16.86
C THR A 287 18.16 13.04 16.30
N TYR A 288 19.05 12.09 16.62
CA TYR A 288 18.88 10.69 16.20
C TYR A 288 17.62 10.04 16.78
N GLN A 289 17.30 10.28 18.06
CA GLN A 289 16.10 9.71 18.69
C GLN A 289 14.80 10.20 18.04
N VAL A 290 14.76 11.48 17.64
CA VAL A 290 13.58 12.11 17.03
C VAL A 290 13.41 11.66 15.59
N LEU A 291 14.47 11.66 14.78
CA LEU A 291 14.42 11.15 13.40
C LEU A 291 14.01 9.67 13.38
N ALA A 292 14.54 8.86 14.29
CA ALA A 292 14.17 7.45 14.40
C ALA A 292 12.71 7.24 14.85
N GLN A 293 12.13 8.13 15.65
CA GLN A 293 10.73 8.02 16.11
C GLN A 293 9.72 8.72 15.19
N CYS A 294 10.20 9.63 14.33
CA CYS A 294 9.40 10.32 13.34
C CYS A 294 8.73 9.33 12.37
N GLY A 295 9.49 8.45 11.73
CA GLY A 295 8.94 7.36 10.89
C GLY A 295 8.31 7.81 9.56
N THR A 296 8.63 9.01 9.07
CA THR A 296 8.29 9.47 7.72
C THR A 296 9.39 9.11 6.71
N PRO A 297 9.10 9.14 5.39
CA PRO A 297 10.11 9.09 4.34
C PRO A 297 11.20 10.16 4.49
N GLU A 298 10.82 11.39 4.83
CA GLU A 298 11.70 12.55 4.97
C GLU A 298 12.69 12.37 6.13
N CYS A 299 12.21 11.90 7.29
CA CYS A 299 13.07 11.58 8.43
C CYS A 299 13.99 10.39 8.16
N SER A 300 13.51 9.40 7.40
CA SER A 300 14.33 8.28 6.94
C SER A 300 15.44 8.75 5.99
N SER A 301 15.12 9.67 5.08
CA SER A 301 16.09 10.30 4.18
C SER A 301 17.12 11.14 4.93
N ALA A 302 16.70 11.92 5.92
CA ALA A 302 17.59 12.68 6.80
C ALA A 302 18.60 11.76 7.53
N ILE A 303 18.16 10.62 8.08
CA ILE A 303 19.07 9.61 8.66
C ILE A 303 20.08 9.10 7.62
N MET A 304 19.62 8.79 6.41
CA MET A 304 20.48 8.29 5.34
C MET A 304 21.48 9.36 4.85
N GLN A 305 21.09 10.64 4.82
CA GLN A 305 21.98 11.77 4.55
C GLN A 305 23.06 11.89 5.63
N ILE A 306 22.67 11.80 6.91
CA ILE A 306 23.63 11.79 8.04
C ILE A 306 24.62 10.63 7.90
N PHE A 307 24.14 9.40 7.64
CA PHE A 307 25.02 8.25 7.47
C PHE A 307 26.04 8.39 6.32
N ARG A 308 25.75 9.18 5.27
CA ARG A 308 26.71 9.47 4.19
C ARG A 308 27.83 10.43 4.60
N THR A 309 27.71 11.15 5.72
CA THR A 309 28.79 12.02 6.23
C THR A 309 29.81 11.27 7.09
N PHE A 310 29.56 10.00 7.42
CA PHE A 310 30.49 9.15 8.17
C PHE A 310 31.52 8.51 7.23
N ASP A 311 32.67 8.14 7.80
CA ASP A 311 33.70 7.43 7.06
C ASP A 311 33.22 6.05 6.58
N THR A 312 33.67 5.66 5.38
CA THR A 312 33.26 4.41 4.73
C THR A 312 33.65 3.13 5.51
N SER A 313 34.57 3.21 6.47
CA SER A 313 34.94 2.10 7.36
C SER A 313 34.02 1.94 8.59
N SER A 314 33.13 2.91 8.88
CA SER A 314 32.22 2.83 10.04
C SER A 314 31.28 1.61 9.95
N LEU A 315 31.24 0.84 11.04
CA LEU A 315 30.37 -0.32 11.21
C LEU A 315 28.99 0.07 11.77
N GLU A 316 28.91 1.23 12.42
CA GLU A 316 27.69 1.86 12.92
C GLU A 316 26.76 2.21 11.75
N VAL A 317 27.32 2.72 10.65
CA VAL A 317 26.59 2.94 9.38
C VAL A 317 26.04 1.62 8.84
N ASP A 318 26.83 0.54 8.83
CA ASP A 318 26.40 -0.77 8.36
C ASP A 318 25.22 -1.33 9.19
N ALA A 319 25.28 -1.20 10.51
CA ALA A 319 24.20 -1.59 11.40
C ALA A 319 22.94 -0.71 11.24
N GLY A 320 23.12 0.61 11.16
CA GLY A 320 22.04 1.58 10.99
C GLY A 320 21.29 1.40 9.68
N VAL A 321 22.00 1.30 8.55
CA VAL A 321 21.40 1.06 7.23
C VAL A 321 20.73 -0.32 7.18
N PHE A 322 21.32 -1.36 7.80
CA PHE A 322 20.65 -2.66 7.88
C PHE A 322 19.34 -2.62 8.68
N ALA A 323 19.30 -1.89 9.80
CA ALA A 323 18.08 -1.69 10.58
C ALA A 323 17.01 -0.91 9.80
N MET A 324 17.39 0.14 9.07
CA MET A 324 16.50 0.84 8.12
C MET A 324 15.95 -0.10 7.04
N GLY A 325 16.72 -1.11 6.63
CA GLY A 325 16.28 -2.20 5.74
C GLY A 325 15.18 -3.12 6.31
N LEU A 326 14.85 -3.01 7.60
CA LEU A 326 13.82 -3.79 8.28
C LEU A 326 12.49 -3.02 8.48
N VAL A 327 12.38 -1.79 7.98
CA VAL A 327 11.14 -1.00 7.99
C VAL A 327 9.97 -1.76 7.35
N SER A 328 8.80 -1.70 7.97
CA SER A 328 7.62 -2.46 7.55
C SER A 328 7.02 -1.98 6.22
N ASN A 329 6.89 -0.66 6.07
CA ASN A 329 6.31 0.00 4.90
C ASN A 329 7.37 0.95 4.29
N PRO A 330 8.32 0.43 3.49
CA PRO A 330 9.31 1.27 2.82
C PRO A 330 8.67 2.21 1.80
N SER A 331 9.31 3.35 1.53
CA SER A 331 8.90 4.32 0.51
C SER A 331 9.82 4.27 -0.72
N ALA A 332 9.38 4.86 -1.83
CA ALA A 332 10.23 5.07 -3.01
C ALA A 332 11.51 5.86 -2.67
N LEU A 333 11.38 6.94 -1.89
CA LEU A 333 12.51 7.73 -1.38
C LEU A 333 13.52 6.87 -0.60
N LEU A 334 13.06 5.96 0.25
CA LEU A 334 13.95 5.04 0.97
C LEU A 334 14.67 4.05 0.04
N ILE A 335 14.05 3.60 -1.05
CA ILE A 335 14.73 2.77 -2.07
C ILE A 335 15.84 3.57 -2.75
N ASN A 336 15.55 4.81 -3.16
CA ASN A 336 16.55 5.71 -3.74
C ASN A 336 17.71 5.96 -2.77
N ASP A 337 17.42 6.28 -1.50
CA ASP A 337 18.46 6.52 -0.51
C ASP A 337 19.32 5.28 -0.20
N MET A 338 18.69 4.10 -0.19
CA MET A 338 19.39 2.82 -0.05
C MET A 338 20.28 2.51 -1.26
N LEU A 339 19.83 2.85 -2.47
CA LEU A 339 20.60 2.69 -3.70
C LEU A 339 21.83 3.61 -3.71
N GLU A 340 21.67 4.89 -3.36
CA GLU A 340 22.80 5.82 -3.26
C GLU A 340 23.76 5.43 -2.13
N MET A 341 23.26 4.90 -1.01
CA MET A 341 24.12 4.35 0.04
C MET A 341 24.89 3.11 -0.43
N ALA A 342 24.25 2.21 -1.19
CA ALA A 342 24.91 1.04 -1.76
C ALA A 342 25.97 1.39 -2.82
N LYS A 343 25.76 2.46 -3.60
CA LYS A 343 26.77 3.03 -4.51
C LYS A 343 27.95 3.64 -3.74
N TYR A 344 27.69 4.34 -2.64
CA TYR A 344 28.71 5.00 -1.82
C TYR A 344 29.55 4.00 -0.99
N LYS A 345 28.90 3.01 -0.38
CA LYS A 345 29.51 1.98 0.49
C LYS A 345 28.84 0.62 0.18
N PRO A 346 29.35 -0.16 -0.79
CA PRO A 346 28.76 -1.44 -1.22
C PRO A 346 29.05 -2.59 -0.23
N SER A 347 28.79 -2.38 1.05
CA SER A 347 28.98 -3.40 2.08
C SER A 347 27.90 -4.48 1.99
N LYS A 348 28.21 -5.67 2.53
CA LYS A 348 27.24 -6.77 2.60
C LYS A 348 25.97 -6.38 3.39
N PRO A 349 26.02 -5.74 4.58
CA PRO A 349 24.82 -5.27 5.26
C PRO A 349 23.98 -4.30 4.41
N ILE A 350 24.60 -3.30 3.77
CA ILE A 350 23.91 -2.29 2.97
C ILE A 350 23.23 -2.91 1.74
N MET A 351 23.92 -3.80 1.03
CA MET A 351 23.37 -4.49 -0.15
C MET A 351 22.19 -5.41 0.22
N TYR A 352 22.25 -6.09 1.36
CA TYR A 352 21.10 -6.85 1.88
C TYR A 352 19.95 -5.95 2.32
N ALA A 353 20.25 -4.79 2.94
CA ALA A 353 19.24 -3.80 3.33
C ALA A 353 18.45 -3.31 2.11
N LEU A 354 19.14 -2.87 1.05
CA LEU A 354 18.52 -2.50 -0.22
C LEU A 354 17.60 -3.59 -0.76
N SER A 355 18.06 -4.85 -0.78
CA SER A 355 17.24 -5.98 -1.25
C SER A 355 15.98 -6.22 -0.40
N ASN A 356 16.04 -5.96 0.91
CA ASN A 356 14.90 -6.11 1.81
C ASN A 356 13.86 -5.00 1.59
N VAL A 357 14.31 -3.74 1.43
CA VAL A 357 13.45 -2.58 1.13
C VAL A 357 12.71 -2.81 -0.20
N VAL A 358 13.44 -3.13 -1.28
CA VAL A 358 12.85 -3.39 -2.61
C VAL A 358 11.87 -4.58 -2.58
N LYS A 359 12.24 -5.69 -1.93
CA LYS A 359 11.38 -6.86 -1.78
C LYS A 359 10.08 -6.53 -1.03
N ARG A 360 10.16 -5.78 0.07
CA ARG A 360 8.99 -5.40 0.88
C ARG A 360 8.09 -4.43 0.13
N PHE A 361 8.67 -3.40 -0.50
CA PHE A 361 7.93 -2.44 -1.31
C PHE A 361 7.15 -3.14 -2.43
N TYR A 362 7.83 -3.92 -3.27
CA TYR A 362 7.21 -4.60 -4.40
C TYR A 362 6.13 -5.60 -3.97
N LYS A 363 6.32 -6.30 -2.84
CA LYS A 363 5.32 -7.19 -2.27
C LYS A 363 4.08 -6.43 -1.74
N ALA A 364 4.25 -5.24 -1.19
CA ALA A 364 3.17 -4.44 -0.62
C ALA A 364 2.37 -3.67 -1.69
N GLU A 365 3.06 -3.04 -2.63
CA GLU A 365 2.47 -2.14 -3.63
C GLU A 365 2.14 -2.82 -4.95
N GLY A 366 2.84 -3.91 -5.32
CA GLY A 366 2.70 -4.55 -6.63
C GLY A 366 3.14 -3.71 -7.83
N LYS A 367 3.77 -2.55 -7.60
CA LYS A 367 4.12 -1.55 -8.62
C LYS A 367 5.62 -1.56 -8.94
N LEU A 368 5.94 -1.38 -10.22
CA LEU A 368 7.27 -0.97 -10.68
C LEU A 368 7.36 0.56 -10.68
N ILE A 369 8.46 1.09 -10.19
CA ILE A 369 8.75 2.53 -10.06
C ILE A 369 10.19 2.80 -10.54
N PRO A 370 10.54 4.04 -10.94
CA PRO A 370 11.87 4.39 -11.47
C PRO A 370 13.04 3.89 -10.61
N GLU A 371 12.90 3.94 -9.30
CA GLU A 371 13.88 3.50 -8.31
C GLU A 371 14.15 1.99 -8.39
N ILE A 372 13.14 1.17 -8.68
CA ILE A 372 13.32 -0.28 -8.85
C ILE A 372 14.07 -0.58 -10.16
N PHE A 373 13.81 0.18 -11.22
CA PHE A 373 14.57 0.06 -12.47
C PHE A 373 16.04 0.47 -12.27
N ALA A 374 16.30 1.56 -11.55
CA ALA A 374 17.66 2.00 -11.19
C ALA A 374 18.41 0.98 -10.31
N VAL A 375 17.70 0.30 -9.39
CA VAL A 375 18.28 -0.84 -8.64
C VAL A 375 18.61 -2.01 -9.57
N ALA A 376 17.73 -2.35 -10.52
CA ALA A 376 17.99 -3.44 -11.47
C ALA A 376 19.20 -3.16 -12.37
N GLU A 377 19.36 -1.92 -12.84
CA GLU A 377 20.54 -1.47 -13.58
C GLU A 377 21.82 -1.54 -12.73
N PHE A 378 21.78 -1.06 -11.49
CA PHE A 378 22.91 -1.14 -10.57
C PHE A 378 23.29 -2.59 -10.24
N MET A 379 22.32 -3.48 -10.00
CA MET A 379 22.59 -4.91 -9.81
C MET A 379 23.19 -5.55 -11.08
N GLY A 380 22.77 -5.13 -12.26
CA GLY A 380 23.33 -5.58 -13.54
C GLY A 380 24.80 -5.19 -13.70
N SER A 381 25.15 -3.94 -13.39
CA SER A 381 26.55 -3.48 -13.45
C SER A 381 27.44 -4.12 -12.38
N GLN A 382 26.90 -4.43 -11.20
CA GLN A 382 27.63 -5.20 -10.17
C GLN A 382 27.82 -6.68 -10.54
N LEU A 383 26.92 -7.25 -11.35
CA LEU A 383 26.99 -8.66 -11.75
C LEU A 383 27.94 -8.88 -12.95
N GLY A 384 27.93 -7.96 -13.91
CA GLY A 384 28.75 -8.04 -15.12
C GLY A 384 28.52 -9.33 -15.91
N ASP A 385 29.62 -9.94 -16.36
CA ASP A 385 29.65 -11.25 -17.03
C ASP A 385 29.87 -12.43 -16.05
N CYS A 386 29.70 -12.19 -14.74
CA CYS A 386 29.93 -13.16 -13.67
C CYS A 386 31.38 -13.66 -13.52
N SER A 387 32.37 -13.05 -14.18
CA SER A 387 33.80 -13.39 -14.07
C SER A 387 34.59 -12.57 -13.04
N GLY A 388 33.94 -11.59 -12.41
CA GLY A 388 34.54 -10.68 -11.43
C GLY A 388 34.91 -11.34 -10.09
N ASP A 389 35.13 -10.52 -9.06
CA ASP A 389 35.47 -11.02 -7.72
C ASP A 389 34.42 -12.04 -7.23
N LYS A 390 34.90 -13.15 -6.66
CA LYS A 390 34.05 -14.30 -6.33
C LYS A 390 33.06 -13.98 -5.23
N ASP A 391 33.50 -13.28 -4.19
CA ASP A 391 32.68 -12.98 -3.02
C ASP A 391 31.68 -11.86 -3.35
N ASN A 392 32.09 -10.84 -4.12
CA ASN A 392 31.19 -9.80 -4.60
C ASN A 392 30.12 -10.36 -5.56
N THR A 393 30.53 -11.15 -6.56
CA THR A 393 29.58 -11.74 -7.53
C THR A 393 28.60 -12.69 -6.83
N PHE A 394 29.08 -13.52 -5.90
CA PHE A 394 28.23 -14.38 -5.07
C PHE A 394 27.24 -13.55 -4.23
N MET A 395 27.70 -12.49 -3.58
CA MET A 395 26.88 -11.61 -2.75
C MET A 395 25.81 -10.89 -3.60
N THR A 396 26.17 -10.35 -4.75
CA THR A 396 25.26 -9.72 -5.72
C THR A 396 24.16 -10.69 -6.18
N LEU A 397 24.49 -11.93 -6.53
CA LEU A 397 23.49 -12.96 -6.90
C LEU A 397 22.54 -13.29 -5.74
N ARG A 398 23.05 -13.36 -4.50
CA ARG A 398 22.21 -13.59 -3.31
C ARG A 398 21.25 -12.42 -3.06
N VAL A 399 21.71 -11.20 -3.27
CA VAL A 399 20.99 -9.93 -3.15
C VAL A 399 19.90 -9.81 -4.23
N ILE A 400 20.23 -10.04 -5.51
CA ILE A 400 19.25 -10.16 -6.60
C ILE A 400 18.19 -11.21 -6.25
N GLY A 401 18.61 -12.39 -5.79
CA GLY A 401 17.70 -13.48 -5.39
C GLY A 401 16.77 -13.18 -4.21
N ASN A 402 17.08 -12.18 -3.36
CA ASN A 402 16.15 -11.75 -2.31
C ASN A 402 14.95 -10.97 -2.89
N MET A 403 15.19 -10.19 -3.95
CA MET A 403 14.24 -9.31 -4.63
C MET A 403 13.88 -9.80 -6.04
N ALA A 404 14.04 -11.10 -6.30
CA ALA A 404 13.89 -11.72 -7.62
C ALA A 404 12.54 -11.41 -8.30
N ALA A 405 11.45 -11.27 -7.53
CA ALA A 405 10.13 -10.91 -8.07
C ALA A 405 10.10 -9.49 -8.67
N ALA A 406 10.78 -8.53 -8.04
CA ALA A 406 10.90 -7.16 -8.54
C ALA A 406 11.91 -7.11 -9.70
N MET A 407 13.09 -7.73 -9.52
CA MET A 407 14.16 -7.73 -10.51
C MET A 407 13.77 -8.43 -11.82
N GLY A 408 13.06 -9.56 -11.75
CA GLY A 408 12.58 -10.30 -12.92
C GLY A 408 11.49 -9.57 -13.71
N ALA A 409 10.73 -8.67 -13.06
CA ALA A 409 9.74 -7.81 -13.70
C ALA A 409 10.33 -6.49 -14.23
N ALA A 410 11.31 -5.92 -13.52
CA ALA A 410 11.95 -4.65 -13.87
C ALA A 410 13.06 -4.78 -14.93
N GLY A 411 13.82 -5.88 -14.92
CA GLY A 411 15.06 -6.01 -15.70
C GLY A 411 15.17 -7.35 -16.43
N PRO A 412 14.60 -7.49 -17.65
CA PRO A 412 14.81 -8.67 -18.49
C PRO A 412 16.30 -8.93 -18.78
N ALA A 413 17.10 -7.88 -19.01
CA ALA A 413 18.55 -8.01 -19.21
C ALA A 413 19.27 -8.58 -17.97
N LEU A 414 18.90 -8.12 -16.76
CA LEU A 414 19.43 -8.64 -15.50
C LEU A 414 19.04 -10.12 -15.32
N ARG A 415 17.80 -10.48 -15.65
CA ARG A 415 17.31 -11.87 -15.64
C ARG A 415 18.15 -12.77 -16.54
N SER A 416 18.42 -12.35 -17.78
CA SER A 416 19.27 -13.09 -18.71
C SER A 416 20.72 -13.19 -18.23
N ALA A 417 21.30 -12.13 -17.65
CA ALA A 417 22.64 -12.16 -17.08
C ALA A 417 22.76 -13.16 -15.92
N VAL A 418 21.78 -13.20 -15.00
CA VAL A 418 21.72 -14.20 -13.92
C VAL A 418 21.67 -15.63 -14.48
N ILE A 419 20.90 -15.86 -15.56
CA ILE A 419 20.82 -17.18 -16.21
C ILE A 419 22.16 -17.56 -16.86
N GLN A 420 22.85 -16.62 -17.50
CA GLN A 420 24.20 -16.84 -18.07
C GLN A 420 25.23 -17.21 -17.00
N CYS A 421 25.15 -16.63 -15.80
CA CYS A 421 26.03 -16.99 -14.68
C CYS A 421 25.96 -18.48 -14.29
N VAL A 422 24.88 -19.20 -14.62
CA VAL A 422 24.74 -20.63 -14.27
C VAL A 422 25.82 -21.48 -14.95
N ASN A 423 26.17 -21.18 -16.20
CA ASN A 423 27.11 -21.97 -17.01
C ASN A 423 28.36 -21.21 -17.46
N GLN A 424 28.57 -19.97 -17.00
CA GLN A 424 29.78 -19.19 -17.29
C GLN A 424 31.05 -19.93 -16.83
N PRO A 425 31.98 -20.34 -17.73
CA PRO A 425 33.14 -21.14 -17.34
C PRO A 425 34.15 -20.44 -16.42
N HIS A 426 34.19 -19.11 -16.47
CA HIS A 426 35.05 -18.29 -15.59
C HIS A 426 34.44 -18.05 -14.20
N ALA A 427 33.14 -18.30 -14.03
CA ALA A 427 32.47 -18.17 -12.73
C ALA A 427 32.82 -19.35 -11.81
N SER A 428 33.09 -19.07 -10.54
CA SER A 428 33.33 -20.13 -9.55
C SER A 428 32.07 -20.98 -9.31
N LEU A 429 32.24 -22.23 -8.86
CA LEU A 429 31.09 -23.12 -8.56
C LEU A 429 30.08 -22.47 -7.59
N ALA A 430 30.55 -21.75 -6.57
CA ALA A 430 29.68 -21.04 -5.63
C ALA A 430 28.85 -19.94 -6.33
N VAL A 431 29.43 -19.22 -7.30
CA VAL A 431 28.74 -18.22 -8.12
C VAL A 431 27.70 -18.90 -9.03
N GLN A 432 28.06 -19.97 -9.73
CA GLN A 432 27.13 -20.75 -10.56
C GLN A 432 25.94 -21.28 -9.75
N GLN A 433 26.18 -21.78 -8.54
CA GLN A 433 25.12 -22.22 -7.62
C GLN A 433 24.28 -21.06 -7.10
N ALA A 434 24.88 -19.90 -6.79
CA ALA A 434 24.15 -18.72 -6.35
C ALA A 434 23.22 -18.17 -7.45
N ALA A 435 23.62 -18.30 -8.72
CA ALA A 435 22.80 -17.95 -9.87
C ALA A 435 21.55 -18.84 -9.97
N ILE A 436 21.70 -20.16 -9.82
CA ILE A 436 20.55 -21.07 -9.71
C ILE A 436 19.66 -20.69 -8.53
N GLN A 437 20.26 -20.45 -7.35
CA GLN A 437 19.54 -20.06 -6.13
C GLN A 437 18.93 -18.65 -6.17
N ALA A 438 19.17 -17.84 -7.21
CA ALA A 438 18.49 -16.56 -7.38
C ALA A 438 16.98 -16.76 -7.55
N PHE A 439 16.57 -17.82 -8.25
CA PHE A 439 15.17 -18.18 -8.50
C PHE A 439 14.49 -18.90 -7.32
N ARG A 440 15.17 -19.09 -6.19
CA ARG A 440 14.59 -19.79 -5.02
C ARG A 440 13.31 -19.15 -4.47
N LEU A 441 13.05 -17.86 -4.73
CA LEU A 441 11.85 -17.15 -4.27
C LEU A 441 10.78 -16.89 -5.35
N THR A 442 11.03 -17.23 -6.62
CA THR A 442 10.12 -17.01 -7.76
C THR A 442 9.94 -18.27 -8.60
N PRO A 443 9.01 -18.32 -9.56
CA PRO A 443 9.11 -19.25 -10.67
C PRO A 443 10.42 -19.04 -11.45
N VAL A 444 10.88 -20.09 -12.15
CA VAL A 444 11.99 -20.02 -13.10
C VAL A 444 11.44 -19.52 -14.44
N PRO A 445 12.06 -18.52 -15.11
CA PRO A 445 11.67 -18.10 -16.44
C PRO A 445 11.89 -19.22 -17.47
N GLU A 446 11.03 -19.37 -18.47
CA GLU A 446 11.11 -20.44 -19.49
C GLU A 446 12.52 -20.63 -20.08
N GLU A 447 13.18 -19.53 -20.47
CA GLU A 447 14.55 -19.51 -21.00
C GLU A 447 15.61 -20.10 -20.02
N GLY A 448 15.34 -20.06 -18.71
CA GLY A 448 16.19 -20.66 -17.68
C GLY A 448 15.80 -22.10 -17.34
N ARG A 449 14.57 -22.55 -17.64
CA ARG A 449 14.09 -23.90 -17.29
C ARG A 449 14.90 -24.97 -18.02
N GLU A 450 15.06 -24.81 -19.33
CA GLU A 450 15.86 -25.71 -20.16
C GLU A 450 17.31 -25.79 -19.66
N ILE A 451 17.92 -24.64 -19.34
CA ILE A 451 19.30 -24.56 -18.83
C ILE A 451 19.44 -25.28 -17.48
N LEU A 452 18.49 -25.11 -16.56
CA LEU A 452 18.50 -25.83 -15.28
C LEU A 452 18.28 -27.33 -15.47
N MET A 453 17.45 -27.74 -16.44
CA MET A 453 17.22 -29.16 -16.73
C MET A 453 18.46 -29.81 -17.35
N GLN A 454 19.15 -29.13 -18.27
CA GLN A 454 20.45 -29.55 -18.80
C GLN A 454 21.47 -29.72 -17.67
N VAL A 455 21.57 -28.74 -16.76
CA VAL A 455 22.46 -28.80 -15.58
C VAL A 455 22.10 -29.95 -14.63
N LEU A 456 20.82 -30.29 -14.48
CA LEU A 456 20.39 -31.41 -13.66
C LEU A 456 20.77 -32.76 -14.29
N LEU A 457 20.58 -32.92 -15.60
CA LEU A 457 20.81 -34.19 -16.31
C LEU A 457 22.28 -34.43 -16.69
N ASP A 458 23.10 -33.39 -16.79
CA ASP A 458 24.51 -33.49 -17.11
C ASP A 458 25.32 -34.17 -15.98
N VAL A 459 25.84 -35.37 -16.26
CA VAL A 459 26.70 -36.14 -15.34
C VAL A 459 28.09 -35.51 -15.12
N ALA A 460 28.53 -34.60 -15.98
CA ALA A 460 29.77 -33.85 -15.80
C ALA A 460 29.59 -32.62 -14.89
N SER A 461 28.35 -32.17 -14.67
CA SER A 461 28.05 -31.03 -13.80
C SER A 461 28.24 -31.41 -12.32
N PRO A 462 28.88 -30.56 -11.49
CA PRO A 462 29.13 -30.90 -10.08
C PRO A 462 27.84 -31.18 -9.30
N MET A 463 27.84 -32.24 -8.48
CA MET A 463 26.69 -32.72 -7.70
C MET A 463 25.88 -31.59 -7.03
N GLN A 464 26.55 -30.66 -6.35
CA GLN A 464 25.88 -29.60 -5.60
C GLN A 464 25.20 -28.55 -6.51
N LYS A 465 25.60 -28.47 -7.78
CA LYS A 465 24.95 -27.66 -8.83
C LYS A 465 23.72 -28.39 -9.39
N ARG A 466 23.84 -29.69 -9.64
CA ARG A 466 22.72 -30.57 -10.06
C ARG A 466 21.59 -30.55 -9.02
N VAL A 467 21.91 -30.75 -7.74
CA VAL A 467 20.95 -30.70 -6.61
C VAL A 467 20.31 -29.31 -6.47
N ALA A 468 21.05 -28.22 -6.69
CA ALA A 468 20.49 -26.87 -6.66
C ALA A 468 19.48 -26.63 -7.81
N ALA A 469 19.77 -27.11 -9.02
CA ALA A 469 18.87 -27.00 -10.17
C ALA A 469 17.57 -27.79 -9.93
N TYR A 470 17.69 -29.03 -9.45
CA TYR A 470 16.56 -29.87 -9.04
C TYR A 470 15.64 -29.17 -8.02
N LEU A 471 16.20 -28.65 -6.92
CA LEU A 471 15.41 -27.97 -5.88
C LEU A 471 14.68 -26.72 -6.38
N VAL A 472 15.24 -26.03 -7.37
CA VAL A 472 14.65 -24.81 -7.95
C VAL A 472 13.54 -25.17 -8.95
N LEU A 473 13.73 -26.19 -9.79
CA LEU A 473 12.70 -26.69 -10.72
C LEU A 473 11.50 -27.30 -9.98
N MET A 474 11.75 -28.13 -8.95
CA MET A 474 10.71 -28.84 -8.19
C MET A 474 9.75 -27.95 -7.38
N LYS A 475 9.97 -26.63 -7.34
CA LYS A 475 9.01 -25.68 -6.77
C LYS A 475 7.73 -25.56 -7.59
N ASP A 476 7.86 -25.64 -8.91
CA ASP A 476 6.75 -25.64 -9.86
C ASP A 476 7.22 -26.31 -11.16
N PRO A 477 7.36 -27.65 -11.16
CA PRO A 477 7.90 -28.41 -12.28
C PRO A 477 6.85 -28.63 -13.37
N GLN A 478 7.28 -28.62 -14.62
CA GLN A 478 6.43 -28.92 -15.77
C GLN A 478 6.31 -30.44 -15.97
N PRO A 479 5.20 -30.93 -16.56
CA PRO A 479 5.02 -32.36 -16.82
C PRO A 479 6.13 -32.97 -17.68
N THR A 480 6.69 -32.20 -18.61
CA THR A 480 7.83 -32.62 -19.47
C THR A 480 9.13 -32.80 -18.68
N GLU A 481 9.41 -31.93 -17.71
CA GLU A 481 10.60 -32.01 -16.85
C GLU A 481 10.49 -33.18 -15.87
N LEU A 482 9.30 -33.42 -15.32
CA LEU A 482 9.02 -34.57 -14.46
C LEU A 482 9.18 -35.88 -15.22
N ALA A 483 8.73 -35.96 -16.48
CA ALA A 483 8.93 -37.14 -17.32
C ALA A 483 10.42 -37.38 -17.60
N GLN A 484 11.16 -36.35 -18.01
CA GLN A 484 12.62 -36.44 -18.21
C GLN A 484 13.37 -36.85 -16.92
N LEU A 485 12.93 -36.37 -15.75
CA LEU A 485 13.49 -36.76 -14.46
C LEU A 485 13.19 -38.23 -14.13
N ALA A 486 11.97 -38.71 -14.42
CA ALA A 486 11.57 -40.10 -14.23
C ALA A 486 12.38 -41.05 -15.14
N ASP A 487 12.67 -40.67 -16.38
CA ASP A 487 13.51 -41.43 -17.31
C ASP A 487 14.99 -41.45 -16.89
N ALA A 488 15.51 -40.34 -16.35
CA ALA A 488 16.92 -40.21 -15.97
C ALA A 488 17.28 -40.86 -14.62
N LEU A 489 16.37 -40.82 -13.64
CA LEU A 489 16.64 -41.26 -12.27
C LEU A 489 17.04 -42.75 -12.13
N PRO A 490 16.49 -43.71 -12.90
CA PRO A 490 16.95 -45.11 -12.90
C PRO A 490 18.42 -45.27 -13.29
N ILE A 491 18.88 -44.51 -14.30
CA ILE A 491 20.24 -44.58 -14.86
C ILE A 491 21.25 -43.64 -14.20
N GLU A 492 20.81 -42.83 -13.23
CA GLU A 492 21.68 -41.93 -12.46
C GLU A 492 22.85 -42.70 -11.82
N GLN A 493 24.07 -42.18 -12.03
CA GLN A 493 25.33 -42.75 -11.57
C GLN A 493 25.78 -42.16 -10.24
N ASP A 494 25.52 -40.88 -9.99
CA ASP A 494 25.84 -40.23 -8.72
C ASP A 494 24.84 -40.66 -7.64
N GLN A 495 25.30 -41.55 -6.75
CA GLN A 495 24.49 -42.09 -5.66
C GLN A 495 23.99 -41.01 -4.69
N GLN A 496 24.68 -39.88 -4.55
CA GLN A 496 24.26 -38.79 -3.68
C GLN A 496 23.15 -37.96 -4.33
N VAL A 497 23.26 -37.64 -5.63
CA VAL A 497 22.15 -37.04 -6.41
C VAL A 497 20.94 -37.95 -6.39
N LYS A 498 21.11 -39.23 -6.73
CA LYS A 498 20.04 -40.24 -6.79
C LYS A 498 19.29 -40.36 -5.46
N SER A 499 20.04 -40.54 -4.36
CA SER A 499 19.46 -40.65 -3.01
C SER A 499 18.74 -39.38 -2.59
N PHE A 500 19.29 -38.20 -2.91
CA PHE A 500 18.66 -36.92 -2.60
C PHE A 500 17.33 -36.73 -3.35
N VAL A 501 17.31 -36.99 -4.66
CA VAL A 501 16.10 -36.86 -5.49
C VAL A 501 15.02 -37.82 -5.02
N ILE A 502 15.33 -39.12 -4.85
CA ILE A 502 14.39 -40.14 -4.37
C ILE A 502 13.82 -39.75 -2.99
N SER A 503 14.67 -39.35 -2.05
CA SER A 503 14.25 -38.93 -0.71
C SER A 503 13.31 -37.73 -0.76
N HIS A 504 13.65 -36.69 -1.52
CA HIS A 504 12.81 -35.50 -1.66
C HIS A 504 11.45 -35.79 -2.33
N ILE A 505 11.42 -36.59 -3.40
CA ILE A 505 10.16 -37.03 -4.02
C ILE A 505 9.32 -37.83 -3.02
N THR A 506 9.93 -38.77 -2.29
CA THR A 506 9.24 -39.59 -1.28
C THR A 506 8.63 -38.73 -0.17
N ASN A 507 9.34 -37.69 0.28
CA ASN A 507 8.85 -36.74 1.27
C ASN A 507 7.68 -35.90 0.74
N ILE A 508 7.69 -35.50 -0.54
CA ILE A 508 6.56 -34.80 -1.17
C ILE A 508 5.33 -35.72 -1.29
N LEU A 509 5.54 -36.97 -1.73
CA LEU A 509 4.45 -37.95 -1.91
C LEU A 509 3.80 -38.34 -0.57
N SER A 510 4.58 -38.47 0.49
CA SER A 510 4.10 -38.78 1.85
C SER A 510 3.61 -37.56 2.65
N SER A 511 3.86 -36.34 2.18
CA SER A 511 3.40 -35.11 2.82
C SER A 511 1.86 -35.04 2.86
N THR A 512 1.33 -34.55 3.97
CA THR A 512 -0.10 -34.26 4.18
C THR A 512 -0.40 -32.75 4.22
N GLU A 513 0.61 -31.91 3.98
CA GLU A 513 0.45 -30.46 4.01
C GLU A 513 -0.36 -29.95 2.79
N PRO A 514 -1.29 -29.00 2.96
CA PRO A 514 -2.02 -28.41 1.83
C PRO A 514 -1.10 -27.79 0.77
N ALA A 515 0.06 -27.25 1.18
CA ALA A 515 1.01 -26.60 0.29
C ALA A 515 1.72 -27.57 -0.68
N THR A 516 1.80 -28.86 -0.37
CA THR A 516 2.43 -29.88 -1.23
C THR A 516 1.42 -30.65 -2.09
N GLN A 517 0.12 -30.43 -1.87
CA GLN A 517 -0.96 -31.21 -2.50
C GLN A 517 -0.92 -31.17 -4.03
N GLU A 518 -0.76 -29.99 -4.64
CA GLU A 518 -0.72 -29.84 -6.10
C GLU A 518 0.52 -30.54 -6.69
N LEU A 519 1.69 -30.29 -6.11
CA LEU A 519 2.96 -30.89 -6.53
C LEU A 519 2.92 -32.43 -6.46
N ARG A 520 2.35 -32.98 -5.38
CA ARG A 520 2.12 -34.42 -5.23
C ARG A 520 1.24 -34.98 -6.35
N GLN A 521 0.18 -34.28 -6.76
CA GLN A 521 -0.66 -34.72 -7.88
C GLN A 521 0.10 -34.66 -9.22
N LYS A 522 0.90 -33.61 -9.48
CA LYS A 522 1.76 -33.53 -10.69
C LYS A 522 2.72 -34.72 -10.78
N ILE A 523 3.33 -35.14 -9.66
CA ILE A 523 4.26 -36.29 -9.60
C ILE A 523 3.51 -37.62 -9.80
N LEU A 524 2.37 -37.84 -9.13
CA LEU A 524 1.58 -39.08 -9.21
C LEU A 524 0.99 -39.40 -10.60
N VAL A 525 1.01 -38.45 -11.54
CA VAL A 525 0.58 -38.66 -12.92
C VAL A 525 1.70 -39.24 -13.81
N ILE A 526 2.95 -39.21 -13.32
CA ILE A 526 4.16 -39.50 -14.10
C ILE A 526 4.97 -40.66 -13.51
N CYS A 527 4.83 -40.94 -12.21
CA CYS A 527 5.34 -42.15 -11.54
C CYS A 527 4.32 -43.29 -11.56
#